data_AF-A0A9E1R348-F1
#
_entry.id   AF-A0A9E1R348-F1
#
_cell.length_a   1.000
_cell.length_b   1.000
_cell.length_c   1.000
_cell.angle_alpha   90.00
_cell.angle_beta   90.00
_cell.angle_gamma   90.00
#
_symmetry.space_group_name_H-M   'P 1'
#
loop_
_entity.id
_entity.type
_entity.pdbx_description
1 polymer ?
#
loop_
_entity_poly.entity_id
_entity_poly.type
_entity_poly.pdbx_seq_one_letter_code
_entity_poly.pdbx_strand_id
1 'polypeptide(L)' 'MTCEPKLLRKAEYSLSAHHPRDWIEDSGAEVAFAGRSNVGKSSAINAITARKALAR' A
#
# COMPACT_ATOMS: atom_id res chain seq x y z
N MET A 1 -16.68 1.17 -13.57
CA MET A 1 -15.61 1.80 -12.76
C MET A 1 -14.31 1.06 -13.04
N THR A 2 -13.58 1.48 -14.07
CA THR A 2 -12.31 0.83 -14.44
C THR A 2 -11.18 1.48 -13.65
N CYS A 3 -10.41 0.68 -12.91
CA CYS A 3 -9.17 1.13 -12.29
C CYS A 3 -8.21 1.54 -13.40
N GLU A 4 -7.86 2.82 -13.50
CA GLU A 4 -6.78 3.26 -14.39
C GLU A 4 -5.43 2.86 -13.78
N PRO A 5 -4.64 1.98 -14.43
CA PRO A 5 -3.36 1.51 -13.88
C PRO A 5 -2.35 2.64 -13.63
N LYS A 6 -2.54 3.79 -14.29
CA LYS A 6 -1.70 4.98 -14.13
C LYS A 6 -1.83 5.60 -12.73
N LEU A 7 -2.97 5.44 -12.05
CA LEU A 7 -3.18 6.00 -10.71
C LEU A 7 -2.29 5.28 -9.68
N LEU A 8 -2.14 3.96 -9.80
CA LEU A 8 -1.32 3.16 -8.87
C LEU A 8 0.17 3.55 -8.89
N ARG A 9 0.66 4.07 -10.02
CA ARG A 9 2.04 4.57 -10.13
C ARG A 9 2.31 5.84 -9.33
N LYS A 10 1.26 6.56 -8.94
CA LYS A 10 1.31 7.75 -8.07
C LYS A 10 1.21 7.41 -6.59
N ALA A 11 1.14 6.12 -6.21
CA ALA A 11 1.05 5.72 -4.81
C ALA A 11 2.25 6.26 -4.01
N GLU A 12 2.01 6.85 -2.85
CA GLU A 12 3.03 7.45 -1.98
C GLU A 12 2.97 6.82 -0.59
N TYR A 13 4.10 6.88 0.12
CA TYR A 13 4.13 6.49 1.52
C TYR A 13 3.60 7.65 2.36
N SER A 14 2.55 7.41 3.13
CA SER A 14 1.97 8.41 4.04
C SER A 14 2.57 8.32 5.44
N LEU A 15 2.40 7.18 6.12
CA LEU A 15 2.90 6.96 7.48
C LEU A 15 3.07 5.47 7.81
N SER A 16 3.71 5.20 8.94
CA SER A 16 3.72 3.89 9.60
C SER A 16 2.97 4.02 10.92
N ALA A 17 1.91 3.24 11.06
CA ALA A 17 1.13 3.18 12.28
C ALA A 17 1.50 1.92 13.07
N HIS A 18 1.87 2.10 14.34
CA HIS A 18 2.16 1.00 15.26
C HIS A 18 1.00 0.71 16.21
N HIS A 19 0.17 1.72 16.46
CA HIS A 19 -1.01 1.65 17.32
C HIS A 19 -2.25 2.20 16.59
N PRO A 20 -3.48 1.80 16.99
CA PRO A 20 -4.70 2.33 16.38
C PRO A 20 -4.84 3.86 16.42
N ARG A 21 -4.28 4.50 17.47
CA ARG A 21 -4.23 5.98 17.59
C ARG A 21 -3.34 6.67 16.55
N ASP A 22 -2.50 5.92 15.85
CA ASP A 22 -1.62 6.44 14.80
C ASP A 22 -2.32 6.38 13.41
N TRP A 23 -3.54 5.84 13.33
CA TRP A 23 -4.30 5.73 12.08
C TRP A 23 -4.78 7.11 11.61
N ILE A 24 -4.80 7.28 10.29
CA ILE A 24 -5.49 8.40 9.65
C ILE A 24 -7.01 8.20 9.74
N GLU A 25 -7.75 9.27 9.49
CA GLU A 25 -9.20 9.20 9.35
C GLU A 25 -9.59 8.23 8.22
N ASP A 26 -10.45 7.27 8.55
CA ASP A 26 -10.96 6.28 7.59
C ASP A 26 -11.82 6.99 6.54
N SER A 27 -11.28 7.11 5.32
CA SER A 27 -11.89 7.87 4.25
C SER A 27 -11.78 7.16 2.90
N GLY A 28 -12.92 7.00 2.23
CA GLY A 28 -12.99 6.33 0.93
C GLY A 28 -12.92 4.81 1.05
N ALA A 29 -12.27 4.16 0.07
CA ALA A 29 -12.15 2.71 0.01
C ALA A 29 -10.67 2.30 0.10
N GLU A 30 -10.39 1.34 0.96
CA GLU A 30 -9.02 0.88 1.24
C GLU A 30 -8.84 -0.62 0.97
N VAL A 31 -7.59 -1.03 0.75
CA VAL A 31 -7.20 -2.43 0.57
C VAL A 31 -6.02 -2.75 1.47
N ALA A 32 -6.18 -3.75 2.33
CA ALA A 32 -5.12 -4.24 3.21
C ALA A 32 -4.37 -5.44 2.60
N PHE A 33 -3.04 -5.45 2.71
CA PHE A 33 -2.19 -6.57 2.30
C PHE A 33 -1.71 -7.34 3.54
N ALA A 34 -2.16 -8.58 3.71
CA ALA A 34 -1.78 -9.46 4.82
C ALA A 34 -1.07 -10.74 4.34
N GLY A 35 -0.26 -11.35 5.21
CA GLY A 35 0.45 -12.58 4.89
C GLY A 35 1.65 -12.84 5.79
N ARG A 36 2.16 -14.09 5.78
CA ARG A 36 3.32 -14.54 6.59
C ARG A 36 4.53 -13.60 6.43
N SER A 37 5.40 -13.59 7.44
CA SER A 37 6.67 -12.87 7.35
C SER A 37 7.46 -13.37 6.12
N ASN A 38 8.05 -12.42 5.38
CA ASN A 38 8.85 -12.68 4.18
C ASN A 38 8.15 -13.38 2.99
N VAL A 39 6.80 -13.40 2.94
CA VAL A 39 6.06 -14.00 1.80
C VAL A 39 6.06 -13.14 0.52
N GLY A 40 6.69 -11.96 0.54
CA GLY A 40 6.75 -11.07 -0.63
C GLY A 40 5.68 -9.96 -0.69
N LYS A 41 5.09 -9.56 0.44
CA LYS A 41 4.11 -8.45 0.49
C LYS A 41 4.68 -7.15 -0.11
N SER A 42 5.87 -6.74 0.34
CA SER A 42 6.53 -5.54 -0.18
C SER A 42 6.87 -5.68 -1.67
N SER A 43 7.24 -6.88 -2.13
CA SER A 43 7.46 -7.17 -3.56
C SER A 43 6.19 -7.01 -4.39
N ALA A 44 5.05 -7.49 -3.90
CA ALA A 44 3.75 -7.35 -4.57
C ALA A 44 3.33 -5.88 -4.68
N ILE A 45 3.46 -5.10 -3.60
CA ILE A 45 3.15 -3.66 -3.60
C ILE A 45 4.02 -2.92 -4.63
N ASN A 46 5.33 -3.19 -4.63
CA ASN A 46 6.28 -2.60 -5.58
C ASN A 46 5.94 -2.98 -7.03
N ALA A 47 5.54 -4.23 -7.29
CA ALA A 47 5.14 -4.69 -8.62
C ALA A 47 3.84 -4.03 -9.11
N ILE A 48 2.79 -4.01 -8.28
CA ILE A 48 1.48 -3.44 -8.63
C ILE A 48 1.57 -1.93 -8.88
N THR A 49 2.39 -1.22 -8.10
CA THR A 49 2.61 0.22 -8.26
C THR A 49 3.65 0.56 -9.33
N ALA A 50 4.35 -0.43 -9.89
CA ALA A 50 5.51 -0.25 -10.76
C ALA A 50 6.58 0.69 -10.15
N ARG A 51 6.77 0.65 -8.83
CA ARG A 51 7.77 1.43 -8.09
C ARG A 51 8.81 0.52 -7.46
N LYS A 52 10.05 1.02 -7.35
CA LYS A 52 11.11 0.35 -6.58
C LYS A 52 11.12 0.91 -5.16
N ALA A 53 11.13 0.02 -4.16
CA ALA A 53 11.30 0.35 -2.75
C ALA A 53 10.27 1.33 -2.16
N LEU A 54 9.03 1.36 -2.68
CA LEU A 54 7.91 2.07 -2.06
C LEU A 54 7.55 1.38 -0.73
N ALA A 55 7.34 0.07 -0.79
CA ALA A 55 7.27 -0.78 0.39
C ALA A 55 8.64 -1.42 0.64
N ARG A 56 9.08 -1.39 1.90
CA ARG A 56 10.33 -1.99 2.38
C ARG A 56 10.06 -3.17 3.30
#